data_AF-A0A8I2J5V7-F1
#
_entry.id   AF-A0A8I2J5V7-F1
#
_cell.length_a   1.000
_cell.length_b   1.000
_cell.length_c   1.000
_cell.angle_alpha   90.00
_cell.angle_beta   90.00
_cell.angle_gamma   90.00
#
_symmetry.space_group_name_H-M   'P 1'
#
loop_
_entity.id
_entity.type
_entity.pdbx_description
1 polymer ?
#
loop_
_entity_poly.entity_id
_entity_poly.type
_entity_poly.pdbx_seq_one_letter_code
_entity_poly.pdbx_strand_id
1 'polypeptide(L)' 'MSDQDLTSAEVERRMADAAQAEEEGRFRDATRLYDQLGKDIQARHGRFDARALDAFEGVARAIRKGAAGPAAG' A
#
# COMPACT_ATOMS: atom_id res chain seq x y z
N MET A 1 -12.98 -0.96 -19.61
CA MET A 1 -12.45 -0.98 -18.23
C MET A 1 -12.11 0.45 -17.91
N SER A 2 -12.73 1.04 -16.89
CA SER A 2 -12.56 2.47 -16.63
C SER A 2 -11.11 2.75 -16.27
N ASP A 3 -10.38 3.39 -17.19
CA ASP A 3 -9.14 4.10 -16.94
C ASP A 3 -9.44 5.21 -15.93
N GLN A 4 -9.63 4.85 -14.65
CA GLN A 4 -9.36 5.79 -13.59
C GLN A 4 -7.87 6.08 -13.71
N ASP A 5 -7.52 7.21 -14.31
CA ASP A 5 -6.18 7.75 -14.26
C ASP A 5 -5.66 7.62 -12.83
N LEU A 6 -4.42 7.15 -12.68
CA LEU A 6 -3.73 7.07 -11.38
C LEU A 6 -3.29 8.49 -11.03
N THR A 7 -4.29 9.34 -10.86
CA THR A 7 -4.13 10.70 -10.38
C THR A 7 -3.54 10.65 -8.98
N SER A 8 -2.86 11.71 -8.58
CA SER A 8 -2.33 11.80 -7.22
C SER A 8 -3.42 11.59 -6.17
N ALA A 9 -4.63 12.09 -6.40
CA ALA A 9 -5.78 11.90 -5.51
C ALA A 9 -6.18 10.41 -5.36
N GLU A 10 -6.15 9.64 -6.45
CA GLU A 10 -6.46 8.20 -6.38
C GLU A 10 -5.35 7.41 -5.69
N VAL A 11 -4.09 7.80 -5.91
CA VAL A 11 -2.95 7.23 -5.17
C VAL A 11 -3.12 7.50 -3.67
N GLU A 12 -3.39 8.74 -3.28
CA GLU A 12 -3.59 9.14 -1.88
C GLU A 12 -4.75 8.38 -1.24
N ARG A 13 -5.89 8.26 -1.94
CA ARG A 13 -7.05 7.51 -1.47
C ARG A 13 -6.69 6.04 -1.20
N ARG A 14 -6.00 5.38 -2.14
CA ARG A 14 -5.59 3.98 -2.00
C ARG A 14 -4.51 3.79 -0.92
N MET A 15 -3.62 4.76 -0.74
CA MET A 15 -2.66 4.77 0.37
C MET A 15 -3.37 4.87 1.72
N ALA A 16 -4.41 5.72 1.82
CA ALA A 16 -5.23 5.85 3.02
C ALA A 16 -6.02 4.57 3.31
N ASP A 17 -6.63 3.94 2.30
CA ASP A 17 -7.33 2.66 2.45
C ASP A 17 -6.39 1.56 3.01
N ALA A 18 -5.15 1.50 2.50
CA ALA A 18 -4.14 0.56 2.97
C ALA A 18 -3.67 0.87 4.40
N ALA A 19 -3.49 2.15 4.74
CA ALA A 19 -3.13 2.59 6.09
C ALA A 19 -4.24 2.29 7.10
N GLN A 20 -5.50 2.51 6.73
CA GLN A 20 -6.67 2.17 7.56
C GLN A 20 -6.71 0.67 7.87
N ALA A 21 -6.48 -0.18 6.87
CA ALA A 21 -6.38 -1.62 7.09
C ALA A 21 -5.20 -2.00 8.03
N GLU A 22 -4.09 -1.26 7.96
CA GLU A 22 -2.94 -1.42 8.85
C GLU A 22 -3.28 -1.03 10.30
N GLU A 23 -4.01 0.06 10.50
CA GLU A 23 -4.47 0.55 11.82
C GLU A 23 -5.49 -0.39 12.46
N GLU A 24 -6.36 -1.00 11.66
CA GLU A 24 -7.33 -2.00 12.11
C GLU A 24 -6.69 -3.38 12.39
N GLY A 25 -5.37 -3.50 12.26
CA GLY A 25 -4.65 -4.76 12.46
C GLY A 25 -4.85 -5.79 11.34
N ARG A 26 -5.49 -5.40 10.24
CA ARG A 26 -5.70 -6.23 9.04
C ARG A 26 -4.46 -6.19 8.15
N PHE A 27 -3.31 -6.60 8.71
CA PHE A 27 -2.00 -6.46 8.06
C PHE A 27 -1.91 -7.18 6.71
N ARG A 28 -2.58 -8.33 6.55
CA ARG A 28 -2.62 -9.06 5.27
C ARG A 28 -3.35 -8.26 4.18
N ASP A 29 -4.44 -7.59 4.55
CA ASP A 29 -5.19 -6.74 3.63
C ASP A 29 -4.37 -5.50 3.28
N ALA A 30 -3.77 -4.84 4.27
CA ALA A 30 -2.88 -3.69 4.07
C ALA A 30 -1.73 -4.02 3.12
N THR A 31 -1.05 -5.16 3.32
CA THR A 31 0.01 -5.65 2.41
C THR A 31 -0.50 -5.79 0.98
N ARG A 32 -1.69 -6.40 0.79
CA ARG A 32 -2.25 -6.58 -0.56
C ARG A 32 -2.60 -5.25 -1.22
N LEU A 33 -3.18 -4.32 -0.47
CA LEU A 33 -3.57 -2.99 -0.97
C LEU A 33 -2.34 -2.18 -1.40
N TYR A 34 -1.30 -2.15 -0.56
CA TYR A 34 -0.04 -1.50 -0.87
C TYR A 34 0.68 -2.14 -2.08
N ASP A 35 0.75 -3.48 -2.15
CA ASP A 35 1.37 -4.19 -3.26
C ASP A 35 0.66 -3.92 -4.59
N GLN A 36 -0.68 -3.95 -4.59
CA GLN A 36 -1.46 -3.67 -5.78
C GLN A 36 -1.28 -2.22 -6.23
N LEU A 37 -1.28 -1.26 -5.31
CA LEU A 37 -1.03 0.15 -5.63
C LEU A 37 0.37 0.36 -6.23
N GLY A 38 1.40 -0.20 -5.60
CA GLY A 38 2.77 -0.10 -6.09
C GLY A 38 2.89 -0.64 -7.51
N LYS A 39 2.31 -1.82 -7.78
CA LYS A 39 2.30 -2.42 -9.13
C LYS A 39 1.58 -1.57 -10.17
N ASP A 40 0.43 -0.99 -9.82
CA ASP A 40 -0.33 -0.17 -10.76
C ASP A 40 0.42 1.14 -11.07
N ILE A 41 1.08 1.76 -10.07
CA ILE A 41 1.93 2.94 -10.28
C ILE A 41 3.14 2.58 -11.15
N GLN A 42 3.80 1.45 -10.89
CA GLN A 42 4.92 0.98 -11.69
C GLN A 42 4.54 0.76 -13.15
N ALA A 43 3.37 0.17 -13.40
CA ALA A 43 2.88 -0.10 -14.75
C ALA A 43 2.62 1.19 -15.54
N ARG A 44 2.21 2.28 -14.87
CA ARG A 44 1.86 3.55 -15.53
C ARG A 44 2.97 4.59 -15.56
N HIS A 45 3.74 4.71 -14.49
CA HIS A 45 4.73 5.78 -14.31
C HIS A 45 6.18 5.27 -14.27
N GLY A 46 6.37 3.95 -14.25
CA GLY A 46 7.67 3.31 -14.25
C GLY A 46 8.10 2.81 -12.87
N ARG A 47 9.07 1.90 -12.88
CA ARG A 47 9.51 1.12 -11.71
C ARG A 47 9.97 1.97 -10.52
N PHE A 48 10.53 3.14 -10.79
CA PHE A 48 11.21 4.00 -9.82
C PHE A 48 10.42 5.27 -9.49
N ASP A 49 9.13 5.34 -9.83
CA ASP A 49 8.26 6.42 -9.34
C ASP A 49 8.25 6.39 -7.80
N ALA A 50 8.49 7.55 -7.17
CA ALA A 50 8.56 7.67 -5.72
C ALA A 50 7.31 7.10 -5.03
N ARG A 51 6.12 7.31 -5.62
CA ARG A 51 4.85 6.84 -5.05
C ARG A 51 4.74 5.31 -5.08
N ALA A 52 5.36 4.66 -6.09
CA ALA A 52 5.45 3.21 -6.11
C ALA A 52 6.35 2.69 -4.98
N LEU A 53 7.48 3.35 -4.76
CA LEU A 53 8.41 3.00 -3.68
C LEU A 53 7.74 3.15 -2.31
N ASP A 54 7.03 4.25 -2.08
CA ASP A 54 6.29 4.49 -0.84
C ASP A 54 5.25 3.39 -0.58
N ALA A 55 4.53 2.95 -1.62
CA ALA A 55 3.60 1.83 -1.50
C ALA A 55 4.32 0.52 -1.13
N PHE A 56 5.45 0.19 -1.75
CA PHE A 56 6.22 -1.00 -1.38
C PHE A 56 6.86 -0.91 0.02
N GLU A 57 7.22 0.28 0.48
CA GLU A 57 7.59 0.49 1.88
C GLU A 57 6.42 0.17 2.81
N GLY A 58 5.21 0.59 2.45
CA GLY A 58 3.96 0.20 3.13
C GLY A 58 3.78 -1.32 3.22
N VAL A 59 4.08 -2.07 2.15
CA VAL A 59 4.09 -3.55 2.18
C VAL A 59 5.04 -4.08 3.24
N ALA A 60 6.29 -3.64 3.21
CA ALA A 60 7.32 -4.11 4.14
C ALA A 60 6.96 -3.79 5.60
N ARG A 61 6.39 -2.61 5.84
CA ARG A 61 5.90 -2.18 7.15
C ARG A 61 4.74 -3.04 7.65
N ALA A 62 3.73 -3.26 6.82
CA ALA A 62 2.57 -4.09 7.16
C ALA A 62 2.98 -5.54 7.45
N ILE A 63 3.89 -6.12 6.66
CA ILE A 63 4.45 -7.45 6.92
C ILE A 63 5.18 -7.49 8.26
N ARG A 64 6.02 -6.48 8.55
CA ARG A 64 6.75 -6.40 9.81
C ARG A 64 5.79 -6.33 11.00
N LYS A 65 4.75 -5.49 10.93
CA LYS A 65 3.73 -5.36 11.99
C LYS A 65 2.92 -6.65 12.15
N GLY A 66 2.53 -7.29 11.05
CA GLY A 66 1.83 -8.58 11.09
C GLY A 66 2.67 -9.73 11.62
N ALA A 67 3.98 -9.72 11.38
CA ALA A 67 4.92 -10.67 11.96
C ALA A 67 5.18 -10.40 13.46
N ALA A 68 5.08 -9.15 13.89
CA ALA A 68 5.25 -8.71 15.27
C ALA A 68 3.96 -8.83 16.13
N GLY A 69 3.05 -9.76 15.81
CA GLY A 69 1.80 -9.99 16.56
C GLY A 69 1.98 -9.94 18.09
N PRO A 70 0.93 -9.58 18.85
CA PRO A 70 0.99 -8.73 20.05
C PRO A 70 2.12 -9.10 21.00
N ALA A 71 3.25 -8.41 20.88
CA ALA A 71 4.31 -8.39 21.89
C ALA A 71 4.38 -6.97 22.49
N ALA A 72 3.34 -6.65 23.28
CA ALA A 72 3.38 -5.70 24.38
C ALA A 72 2.21 -6.06 25.32
N GLY A 73 2.30 -7.25 25.91
CA GLY A 73 1.66 -7.54 27.20
C GLY A 73 2.58 -7.13 28.33
#